data_AF-A0A817N411-F1
#
_entry.id   AF-A0A817N411-F1
#
_cell.length_a   1.000
_cell.length_b   1.000
_cell.length_c   1.000
_cell.angle_alpha   90.00
_cell.angle_beta   90.00
_cell.angle_gamma   90.00
#
_symmetry.space_group_name_H-M   'P 1'
#
loop_
_entity.id
_entity.type
_entity.pdbx_description
1 polymer ?
#
loop_
_entity_poly.entity_id
_entity_poly.type
_entity_poly.pdbx_seq_one_letter_code
_entity_poly.pdbx_strand_id
1 'polypeptide(L)' 'GVCTQELCSTRDDIKKYEKLNATIIAISVDSMFTLGKFREEQKLPFDLLSDFNKEVSRKYDSLYEDFP' A
#
# COMPACT_ATOMS: atom_id res chain seq x y z
N GLY A 1 11.51 5.98 -5.48
CA GLY A 1 10.63 5.24 -6.42
C GLY A 1 9.24 5.83 -6.37
N VAL A 2 8.42 5.56 -7.40
CA VAL A 2 7.05 6.08 -7.51
C VAL A 2 6.18 5.62 -6.33
N CYS A 3 6.17 4.31 -6.01
CA CYS A 3 5.38 3.77 -4.89
C CYS A 3 5.71 4.43 -3.54
N THR A 4 6.99 4.74 -3.28
CA THR A 4 7.41 5.44 -2.05
C THR A 4 6.86 6.86 -1.99
N GLN A 5 6.88 7.59 -3.11
CA GLN A 5 6.35 8.95 -3.17
C GLN A 5 4.82 8.96 -3.00
N GLU A 6 4.12 8.03 -3.64
CA GLU A 6 2.66 7.90 -3.55
C GLU A 6 2.19 7.58 -2.12
N LEU A 7 2.81 6.59 -1.47
CA LEU A 7 2.47 6.19 -0.10
C LEU A 7 2.83 7.27 0.93
N CYS A 8 3.98 7.93 0.76
CA CYS A 8 4.36 9.08 1.61
C CYS A 8 3.39 10.26 1.44
N SER A 9 2.98 10.57 0.20
CA SER A 9 2.01 11.65 -0.04
C SER A 9 0.65 11.32 0.60
N THR A 10 0.22 10.07 0.50
CA THR A 10 -1.02 9.59 1.15
C THR A 10 -0.93 9.68 2.68
N ARG A 11 0.22 9.32 3.27
CA ARG A 11 0.49 9.54 4.70
C ARG A 11 0.36 11.02 5.07
N ASP A 12 1.01 11.89 4.31
CA ASP A 12 1.06 13.32 4.62
C ASP A 12 -0.34 13.96 4.53
N ASP A 13 -1.20 13.40 3.68
CA ASP A 13 -2.60 13.79 3.47
C ASP A 13 -3.63 13.02 4.33
N ILE A 14 -3.21 12.17 5.27
CA ILE A 14 -4.11 11.25 6.02
C ILE A 14 -5.32 11.94 6.64
N LYS A 15 -5.15 13.16 7.17
CA LYS A 15 -6.23 13.95 7.78
C LYS A 15 -7.38 14.27 6.83
N LYS A 16 -7.13 14.30 5.51
CA LYS A 16 -8.18 14.50 4.51
C LYS A 16 -9.12 13.29 4.48
N TYR A 17 -8.55 12.08 4.57
CA TYR A 17 -9.30 10.83 4.58
C TYR A 17 -10.03 10.59 5.90
N GLU A 18 -9.42 10.95 7.03
CA GLU A 18 -10.08 10.89 8.35
C GLU A 18 -11.35 11.74 8.40
N LYS A 19 -11.33 12.94 7.79
CA LYS A 19 -12.52 13.81 7.67
C LYS A 19 -13.66 13.19 6.85
N LEU A 20 -13.33 12.25 5.97
CA LEU A 20 -14.29 11.49 5.17
C LEU A 20 -14.75 10.21 5.88
N ASN A 21 -14.30 9.98 7.12
CA ASN A 21 -14.51 8.74 7.86
C ASN A 21 -14.02 7.50 7.07
N ALA A 22 -12.91 7.66 6.33
CA ALA A 22 -12.32 6.63 5.50
C ALA A 22 -11.10 6.00 6.17
N THR A 23 -10.97 4.68 6.04
CA THR A 23 -9.79 3.92 6.47
C THR A 23 -8.87 3.66 5.28
N ILE A 24 -7.60 4.01 5.42
CA ILE A 24 -6.59 3.73 4.40
C ILE A 24 -5.94 2.37 4.69
N ILE A 25 -5.84 1.55 3.66
CA ILE A 25 -5.08 0.30 3.67
C ILE A 25 -4.30 0.25 2.36
N ALA A 26 -3.00 -0.02 2.43
CA ALA A 26 -2.17 -0.25 1.26
C ALA A 26 -2.00 -1.76 1.04
N ILE A 27 -1.79 -2.17 -0.20
CA ILE A 27 -1.61 -3.57 -0.58
C ILE A 27 -0.53 -3.70 -1.64
N SER A 28 0.29 -4.74 -1.56
CA SER A 28 1.31 -5.10 -2.56
C SER A 28 1.45 -6.61 -2.65
N VAL A 29 2.03 -7.11 -3.74
CA VAL A 29 2.39 -8.52 -3.94
C VAL A 29 3.68 -8.92 -3.20
N ASP A 30 4.34 -7.96 -2.54
CA ASP A 30 5.53 -8.20 -1.73
C ASP A 30 5.22 -9.01 -0.45
N SER A 31 6.26 -9.62 0.11
CA SER A 31 6.13 -10.37 1.37
C SER A 31 5.79 -9.48 2.56
N MET A 32 5.10 -10.05 3.56
CA MET A 32 4.80 -9.36 4.83
C MET A 32 6.05 -8.79 5.53
N PHE A 33 7.20 -9.44 5.42
CA PHE A 33 8.44 -8.97 6.03
C PHE A 33 8.97 -7.71 5.33
N THR A 34 8.96 -7.71 4.00
CA THR A 34 9.35 -6.56 3.19
C THR A 34 8.43 -5.37 3.48
N LEU A 35 7.11 -5.60 3.50
CA LEU A 35 6.13 -4.57 3.76
C LEU A 35 6.19 -4.03 5.19
N GLY A 36 6.43 -4.90 6.17
CA GLY A 36 6.65 -4.49 7.56
C GLY A 36 7.83 -3.55 7.70
N LYS A 37 8.99 -3.93 7.14
CA LYS A 37 10.18 -3.07 7.13
C LYS A 37 9.94 -1.75 6.40
N PHE A 38 9.30 -1.78 5.24
CA PHE A 38 8.99 -0.58 4.47
C PHE A 38 8.06 0.37 5.24
N ARG A 39 7.04 -0.17 5.92
CA ARG A 39 6.14 0.60 6.79
C ARG A 39 6.91 1.35 7.87
N GLU A 40 7.83 0.67 8.54
CA GLU A 40 8.66 1.24 9.60
C GLU A 40 9.58 2.34 9.09
N GLU A 41 10.32 2.06 8.01
CA GLU A 41 11.26 3.01 7.40
C GLU A 41 10.56 4.28 6.92
N GLN A 42 9.38 4.14 6.32
CA GLN A 42 8.60 5.26 5.80
C GLN A 42 7.59 5.82 6.82
N LYS A 43 7.56 5.31 8.05
CA LYS A 43 6.65 5.75 9.13
C LYS A 43 5.18 5.84 8.67
N LEU A 44 4.71 4.84 7.93
CA LEU A 44 3.36 4.85 7.38
C LEU A 44 2.34 4.54 8.49
N PRO A 45 1.33 5.40 8.72
CA PRO A 45 0.38 5.31 9.82
C PRO A 45 -0.79 4.35 9.55
N PHE A 46 -0.75 3.62 8.44
CA PHE A 46 -1.79 2.70 7.99
C PHE A 46 -1.20 1.30 7.73
N ASP A 47 -2.08 0.31 7.55
CA ASP A 47 -1.69 -1.07 7.33
C ASP A 47 -1.24 -1.32 5.89
N LEU A 48 -0.26 -2.21 5.74
CA LEU A 48 0.20 -2.73 4.45
C LEU A 48 -0.06 -4.22 4.38
N LEU A 49 -0.97 -4.62 3.50
CA LEU A 49 -1.37 -6.00 3.27
C LEU A 49 -0.47 -6.65 2.21
N SER A 50 -0.09 -7.90 2.48
CA SER A 50 0.70 -8.75 1.58
C SER A 50 -0.24 -9.63 0.76
N ASP A 51 -0.45 -9.28 -0.51
CA ASP A 51 -1.12 -10.14 -1.51
C ASP A 51 -0.11 -11.02 -2.24
N PHE A 52 0.68 -11.78 -1.47
CA PHE A 52 1.78 -12.58 -2.01
C PHE A 52 1.31 -13.62 -3.04
N ASN A 53 0.08 -14.13 -2.89
CA ASN A 53 -0.53 -15.09 -3.81
C ASN A 53 -1.18 -14.42 -5.04
N LYS A 54 -1.17 -13.09 -5.13
CA LYS A 54 -1.77 -12.30 -6.22
C LYS A 54 -3.26 -12.59 -6.39
N GLU A 55 -3.98 -12.88 -5.30
CA GLU A 55 -5.39 -13.23 -5.35
C GLU A 55 -6.26 -11.99 -5.36
N VAL A 56 -5.94 -11.02 -4.50
CA VAL A 56 -6.70 -9.77 -4.38
C VAL A 56 -6.43 -8.90 -5.60
N SER A 57 -5.17 -8.76 -6.00
CA SER A 57 -4.75 -7.94 -7.14
C SER A 57 -5.42 -8.40 -8.44
N ARG A 58 -5.61 -9.71 -8.64
CA ARG A 58 -6.39 -10.23 -9.78
C ARG A 58 -7.88 -9.94 -9.67
N LYS A 59 -8.48 -10.12 -8.48
CA LYS A 59 -9.91 -9.87 -8.27
C LYS A 59 -10.30 -8.40 -8.52
N TYR A 60 -9.36 -7.48 -8.29
CA TYR A 60 -9.54 -6.04 -8.51
C TYR A 60 -8.95 -5.54 -9.83
N ASP A 61 -8.48 -6.45 -10.70
CA ASP A 61 -7.87 -6.12 -11.99
C ASP A 61 -6.71 -5.10 -11.87
N SER A 62 -5.96 -5.20 -10.77
CA SER A 62 -4.85 -4.32 -10.40
C SER A 62 -3.50 -5.03 -10.45
N LEU A 63 -3.44 -6.20 -11.09
CA LEU A 63 -2.21 -6.95 -11.30
C LEU A 63 -1.63 -6.63 -12.68
N TYR A 64 -0.40 -6.14 -12.72
CA TYR A 64 0.38 -6.15 -13.95
C TYR A 64 0.83 -7.59 -14.25
N GLU A 65 0.31 -8.17 -15.34
CA GLU A 65 0.74 -9.51 -15.80
C GLU A 65 2.19 -9.49 -16.28
N ASP A 66 2.57 -8.41 -16.97
CA ASP A 66 3.94 -8.10 -17.36
C ASP A 66 4.35 -6.76 -16.74
N PHE A 67 5.42 -6.78 -15.93
CA PHE A 67 6.00 -5.55 -15.41
C PHE A 67 7.03 -5.03 -16.42
N PRO A 68 6.88 -3.79 -16.94
CA PRO A 68 7.77 -3.23 -17.97
C PRO A 68 9.18 -2.88 -17.45
#